data_AF-A0AAV2SCE1-F1
#
_entry.id   AF-A0AAV2SCE1-F1
#
_cell.length_a   1.000
_cell.length_b   1.000
_cell.length_c   1.000
_cell.angle_alpha   90.00
_cell.angle_beta   90.00
_cell.angle_gamma   90.00
#
_symmetry.space_group_name_H-M   'P 1'
#
loop_
_entity.id
_entity.type
_entity.pdbx_description
1 polymer ?
#
loop_
_entity_poly.entity_id
_entity_poly.type
_entity_poly.pdbx_seq_one_letter_code
_entity_poly.pdbx_strand_id
1 'polypeptide(L)'
;MAELEEMKELVAQMVRENARLVQALARAPVPAPLDPAVSRAEKVAKLSLALRKSHKVKDFKDASETNIREWLKRFDQEAGSLKKMSGINDDLTRSEYVEVIKDKLEYQVVKRLDAVFIAKRPAITWEAVTTVELHTCLKEEFGPKETDVSSLLCQFGPNRMKKTPEVSVNDFFSQLAGAAARLYESCHRCGED
;
A
#
# COMPACT_ATOMS: atom_id res chain seq x y z
N MET A 1 54.67 42.61 -15.11
CA MET A 1 53.83 43.84 -15.11
C MET A 1 52.69 43.74 -16.12
N ALA A 2 52.95 43.41 -17.39
CA ALA A 2 51.91 43.27 -18.42
C ALA A 2 50.87 42.16 -18.10
N GLU A 3 51.31 40.96 -17.70
CA GLU A 3 50.41 39.83 -17.38
C GLU A 3 49.49 40.10 -16.17
N LEU A 4 49.94 40.94 -15.23
CA LEU A 4 49.13 41.33 -14.07
C LEU A 4 48.00 42.27 -14.46
N GLU A 5 48.21 43.13 -15.46
CA GLU A 5 47.16 44.01 -15.97
C GLU A 5 46.16 43.27 -16.86
N GLU A 6 46.62 42.31 -17.65
CA GLU A 6 45.73 41.45 -18.44
C GLU A 6 44.79 40.64 -17.54
N MET A 7 45.30 40.13 -16.41
CA MET A 7 44.51 39.40 -15.41
C MET A 7 43.48 40.29 -14.70
N LYS A 8 43.83 41.55 -14.40
CA LYS A 8 42.90 42.52 -13.81
C LYS A 8 41.78 42.88 -14.78
N GLU A 9 42.09 43.04 -16.07
CA GLU A 9 41.11 43.33 -17.11
C GLU A 9 40.12 42.16 -17.27
N LEU A 10 40.63 40.93 -17.25
CA LEU A 10 39.81 39.70 -17.33
C LEU A 10 38.85 39.56 -16.13
N VAL A 11 39.35 39.81 -14.91
CA VAL A 11 38.53 39.79 -13.69
C VAL A 11 37.47 40.89 -13.73
N ALA A 12 37.83 42.10 -14.17
CA ALA A 12 36.87 43.19 -14.33
C ALA A 12 35.79 42.86 -15.38
N GLN A 13 36.14 42.16 -16.46
CA GLN A 13 35.21 41.69 -17.47
C GLN A 13 34.25 40.63 -16.90
N MET A 14 34.77 39.67 -16.14
CA MET A 14 33.98 38.61 -15.51
C MET A 14 33.01 39.16 -14.44
N VAL A 15 33.43 40.16 -13.65
CA VAL A 15 32.56 40.84 -12.67
C VAL A 15 31.44 41.61 -13.38
N ARG A 16 31.72 42.27 -14.50
CA ARG A 16 30.70 42.98 -15.31
C ARG A 16 29.68 42.01 -15.91
N GLU A 17 30.13 40.84 -16.36
CA GLU A 17 29.26 39.80 -16.91
C GLU A 17 28.38 39.17 -15.82
N ASN A 18 28.94 38.85 -14.66
CA ASN A 18 28.16 38.39 -13.50
C ASN A 18 27.13 39.43 -13.04
N ALA A 19 27.49 40.72 -13.01
CA ALA A 19 26.54 41.78 -12.67
C ALA A 19 25.39 41.88 -13.68
N ARG A 20 25.66 41.66 -14.98
CA ARG A 20 24.62 41.59 -16.02
C ARG A 20 23.72 40.38 -15.84
N LEU A 21 24.28 39.20 -15.53
CA LEU A 21 23.50 37.99 -15.26
C LEU A 21 22.59 38.16 -14.04
N VAL A 22 23.10 38.75 -12.96
CA VAL A 22 22.30 39.05 -11.76
C VAL A 22 21.18 40.05 -12.06
N GLN A 23 21.44 41.10 -12.85
CA GLN A 23 20.38 42.03 -13.28
C GLN A 23 19.36 41.38 -14.21
N ALA A 24 19.79 40.47 -15.09
CA ALA A 24 18.90 39.72 -15.97
C ALA A 24 17.99 38.76 -15.17
N LEU A 25 18.53 38.09 -14.15
CA LEU A 25 17.75 37.27 -13.22
C LEU A 25 16.80 38.09 -12.35
N ALA A 26 17.19 39.29 -11.93
CA ALA A 26 16.32 40.20 -11.17
C ALA A 26 15.20 40.83 -12.00
N ARG A 27 15.39 40.94 -13.32
CA ARG A 27 14.39 41.44 -14.29
C ARG A 27 13.57 40.33 -14.93
N ALA A 28 13.96 39.08 -14.74
CA ALA A 28 13.11 37.96 -15.13
C ALA A 28 11.79 38.08 -14.36
N PRO A 29 10.63 37.93 -15.02
CA PRO A 29 9.36 37.89 -14.30
C PRO A 29 9.47 36.79 -13.25
N VAL A 30 9.23 37.17 -11.99
CA VAL A 30 9.11 36.22 -10.87
C VAL A 30 8.20 35.11 -11.38
N PRO A 31 8.64 33.84 -11.39
CA PRO A 31 7.77 32.76 -11.85
C PRO A 31 6.48 32.89 -11.06
N ALA A 32 5.36 33.01 -11.79
CA ALA A 32 4.05 33.16 -11.18
C ALA A 32 3.93 32.16 -10.04
N PRO A 33 3.33 32.54 -8.88
CA PRO A 33 3.17 31.60 -7.78
C PRO A 33 2.58 30.32 -8.34
N LEU A 34 3.33 29.21 -8.25
CA LEU A 34 2.86 27.90 -8.69
C LEU A 34 1.47 27.72 -8.07
N ASP A 35 0.49 27.42 -8.92
CA ASP A 35 -0.89 27.16 -8.50
C ASP A 35 -0.83 26.27 -7.24
N PRO A 36 -1.55 26.60 -6.15
CA PRO A 36 -1.54 25.80 -4.92
C PRO A 36 -1.77 24.30 -5.18
N ALA A 37 -2.51 23.95 -6.23
CA ALA A 37 -2.69 22.56 -6.67
C ALA A 37 -1.39 21.94 -7.20
N VAL A 38 -0.61 22.67 -7.98
CA VAL A 38 0.70 22.22 -8.51
C VAL A 38 1.72 22.10 -7.37
N SER A 39 1.74 23.06 -6.44
CA SER A 39 2.59 22.98 -5.25
C SER A 39 2.24 21.77 -4.38
N ARG A 40 0.96 21.42 -4.26
CA ARG A 40 0.52 20.23 -3.54
C ARG A 40 0.93 18.95 -4.27
N ALA A 41 0.75 18.87 -5.59
CA ALA A 41 1.16 17.72 -6.39
C ALA A 41 2.67 17.46 -6.30
N GLU A 42 3.50 18.51 -6.31
CA GLU A 42 4.96 18.38 -6.09
C GLU A 42 5.29 17.82 -4.70
N LYS A 43 4.57 18.27 -3.66
CA LYS A 43 4.75 17.74 -2.30
C LYS A 43 4.32 16.27 -2.20
N VAL A 44 3.25 15.88 -2.86
CA VAL A 44 2.80 14.47 -2.92
C VAL A 44 3.80 13.62 -3.70
N ALA A 45 4.32 14.11 -4.83
CA ALA A 45 5.38 13.42 -5.57
C ALA A 45 6.65 13.25 -4.72
N LYS A 46 7.01 14.27 -3.92
CA LYS A 46 8.10 14.21 -2.95
C LYS A 46 7.83 13.15 -1.87
N LEU A 47 6.60 13.06 -1.37
CA LEU A 47 6.17 12.01 -0.44
C LEU A 47 6.32 10.61 -1.06
N SER A 48 5.80 10.39 -2.28
CA SER A 48 5.93 9.11 -2.99
C SER A 48 7.39 8.73 -3.22
N LEU A 49 8.24 9.71 -3.57
CA LEU A 49 9.69 9.48 -3.72
C LEU A 49 10.35 9.13 -2.39
N ALA A 50 9.99 9.83 -1.30
CA ALA A 50 10.51 9.55 0.03
C ALA A 50 10.10 8.15 0.51
N LEU A 51 8.85 7.74 0.27
CA LEU A 51 8.36 6.40 0.58
C LEU A 51 9.11 5.34 -0.23
N ARG A 52 9.32 5.54 -1.53
CA ARG A 52 10.12 4.61 -2.37
C ARG A 52 11.55 4.44 -1.86
N LYS A 53 12.15 5.50 -1.33
CA LYS A 53 13.50 5.46 -0.73
C LYS A 53 13.51 4.96 0.72
N SER A 54 12.38 4.94 1.40
CA SER A 54 12.30 4.54 2.82
C SER A 54 12.58 3.04 2.97
N HIS A 55 13.54 2.73 3.84
CA HIS A 55 13.93 1.35 4.15
C HIS A 55 12.98 0.68 5.16
N LYS A 56 12.14 1.48 5.83
CA LYS A 56 11.26 1.02 6.92
C LYS A 56 10.05 0.25 6.41
N VAL A 57 9.57 0.58 5.22
CA VAL A 57 8.43 -0.07 4.57
C VAL A 57 8.84 -0.50 3.16
N LYS A 58 9.16 -1.78 3.04
CA LYS A 58 9.40 -2.43 1.75
C LYS A 58 8.08 -2.61 1.00
N ASP A 59 8.17 -2.80 -0.31
CA ASP A 59 7.01 -3.03 -1.15
C ASP A 59 6.31 -4.33 -0.72
N PHE A 60 4.98 -4.32 -0.68
CA PHE A 60 4.22 -5.50 -0.30
C PHE A 60 4.24 -6.53 -1.43
N LYS A 61 4.47 -7.79 -1.06
CA LYS A 61 4.45 -8.94 -1.96
C LYS A 61 3.56 -10.02 -1.36
N ASP A 62 2.74 -10.68 -2.19
CA ASP A 62 1.87 -11.77 -1.75
C ASP A 62 2.67 -12.92 -1.12
N ALA A 63 3.80 -13.27 -1.73
CA ALA A 63 4.73 -14.29 -1.22
C ALA A 63 5.61 -13.83 -0.04
N SER A 64 5.39 -12.63 0.51
CA SER A 64 6.17 -12.17 1.66
C SER A 64 5.64 -12.75 2.96
N GLU A 65 6.53 -13.07 3.89
CA GLU A 65 6.15 -13.50 5.25
C GLU A 65 5.47 -12.40 6.08
N THR A 66 5.35 -11.17 5.53
CA THR A 66 4.80 -10.04 6.27
C THR A 66 3.28 -10.03 6.14
N ASN A 67 2.60 -10.12 7.27
CA ASN A 67 1.14 -10.00 7.33
C ASN A 67 0.66 -8.64 6.76
N ILE A 68 -0.30 -8.65 5.82
CA ILE A 68 -0.82 -7.42 5.20
C ILE A 68 -1.34 -6.41 6.22
N ARG A 69 -1.92 -6.85 7.34
CA ARG A 69 -2.42 -5.95 8.41
C ARG A 69 -1.28 -5.21 9.08
N GLU A 70 -0.17 -5.91 9.35
CA GLU A 70 1.02 -5.30 9.92
C GLU A 70 1.71 -4.39 8.91
N TRP A 71 1.78 -4.82 7.66
CA TRP A 71 2.34 -4.02 6.58
C TRP A 71 1.58 -2.70 6.40
N LEU A 72 0.24 -2.75 6.31
CA LEU A 72 -0.61 -1.56 6.21
C LEU A 72 -0.39 -0.62 7.40
N LYS A 73 -0.31 -1.15 8.63
CA LYS A 73 -0.05 -0.34 9.82
C LYS A 73 1.31 0.37 9.76
N ARG A 74 2.37 -0.34 9.33
CA ARG A 74 3.71 0.26 9.16
C ARG A 74 3.71 1.29 8.03
N PHE A 75 3.02 1.00 6.93
CA PHE A 75 2.84 1.93 5.81
C PHE A 75 2.18 3.22 6.26
N ASP A 76 1.05 3.16 6.96
CA ASP A 76 0.33 4.38 7.42
C ASP A 76 1.17 5.21 8.40
N GLN A 77 1.92 4.57 9.29
CA GLN A 77 2.81 5.25 10.23
C GLN A 77 3.95 5.99 9.51
N GLU A 78 4.57 5.33 8.53
CA GLU A 78 5.66 5.92 7.75
C GLU A 78 5.14 7.00 6.80
N ALA A 79 4.02 6.76 6.12
CA ALA A 79 3.36 7.73 5.26
C ALA A 79 2.97 8.98 6.06
N GLY A 80 2.40 8.83 7.26
CA GLY A 80 2.09 9.93 8.17
C GLY A 80 3.33 10.70 8.64
N SER A 81 4.45 10.01 8.88
CA SER A 81 5.72 10.63 9.27
C SER A 81 6.34 11.42 8.11
N LEU A 82 6.36 10.85 6.91
CA LEU A 82 6.90 11.48 5.71
C LEU A 82 6.00 12.60 5.18
N LYS A 83 4.68 12.54 5.42
CA LYS A 83 3.74 13.63 5.13
C LYS A 83 4.17 14.91 5.82
N LYS A 84 4.51 14.83 7.12
CA LYS A 84 5.02 15.95 7.93
C LYS A 84 6.35 16.49 7.38
N MET A 85 7.27 15.60 7.01
CA MET A 85 8.56 15.98 6.43
C MET A 85 8.45 16.62 5.03
N SER A 86 7.39 16.31 4.29
CA SER A 86 7.13 16.85 2.96
C SER A 86 6.36 18.19 2.99
N GLY A 87 5.96 18.66 4.18
CA GLY A 87 5.25 19.94 4.34
C GLY A 87 3.81 19.91 3.85
N ILE A 88 3.17 18.74 3.90
CA ILE A 88 1.73 18.56 3.68
C ILE A 88 1.06 18.58 5.05
N ASN A 89 0.39 19.69 5.38
CA ASN A 89 -0.29 19.85 6.66
C ASN A 89 -1.69 19.21 6.65
N ASP A 90 -2.38 19.28 5.51
CA ASP A 90 -3.72 18.70 5.37
C ASP A 90 -3.67 17.18 5.15
N ASP A 91 -4.82 16.52 5.25
CA ASP A 91 -4.94 15.11 4.92
C ASP A 91 -4.80 14.86 3.42
N LEU A 92 -4.26 13.69 3.08
CA LEU A 92 -4.18 13.23 1.70
C LEU A 92 -5.60 13.04 1.18
N THR A 93 -5.85 13.55 -0.02
CA THR A 93 -7.08 13.25 -0.73
C THR A 93 -7.09 11.77 -1.10
N ARG A 94 -8.29 11.24 -1.37
CA ARG A 94 -8.48 9.83 -1.74
C ARG A 94 -7.57 9.40 -2.91
N SER A 95 -7.53 10.20 -3.97
CA SER A 95 -6.70 9.91 -5.15
C SER A 95 -5.21 9.90 -4.82
N GLU A 96 -4.73 10.89 -4.06
CA GLU A 96 -3.33 10.97 -3.64
C GLU A 96 -2.93 9.74 -2.81
N TYR A 97 -3.77 9.33 -1.85
CA TYR A 97 -3.48 8.14 -1.04
C TYR A 97 -3.42 6.87 -1.90
N VAL A 98 -4.38 6.70 -2.80
CA VAL A 98 -4.47 5.52 -3.69
C VAL A 98 -3.24 5.41 -4.58
N GLU A 99 -2.73 6.51 -5.13
CA GLU A 99 -1.50 6.50 -5.92
C GLU A 99 -0.29 6.12 -5.06
N VAL A 100 -0.16 6.72 -3.87
CA VAL A 100 0.97 6.49 -2.97
C VAL A 100 1.04 5.04 -2.48
N ILE A 101 -0.11 4.42 -2.15
CA ILE A 101 -0.14 3.02 -1.74
C ILE A 101 0.08 2.09 -2.93
N LYS A 102 -0.47 2.40 -4.11
CA LYS A 102 -0.28 1.59 -5.32
C LYS A 102 1.20 1.50 -5.72
N ASP A 103 1.96 2.57 -5.55
CA ASP A 103 3.42 2.60 -5.75
C ASP A 103 4.20 1.66 -4.82
N LYS A 104 3.58 1.24 -3.71
CA LYS A 104 4.16 0.35 -2.69
C LYS A 104 3.63 -1.07 -2.72
N LEU A 105 2.77 -1.41 -3.67
CA LEU A 105 2.33 -2.77 -3.93
C LEU A 105 3.09 -3.35 -5.12
N GLU A 106 3.53 -4.59 -5.03
CA GLU A 106 4.12 -5.28 -6.18
C GLU A 106 3.07 -5.45 -7.29
N TYR A 107 3.53 -5.43 -8.54
CA TYR A 107 2.69 -5.53 -9.73
C TYR A 107 1.67 -6.68 -9.69
N GLN A 108 2.06 -7.86 -9.16
CA GLN A 108 1.17 -9.02 -9.05
C GLN A 108 0.02 -8.77 -8.06
N VAL A 109 0.30 -8.08 -6.95
CA VAL A 109 -0.71 -7.68 -5.95
C VAL A 109 -1.70 -6.71 -6.57
N VAL A 110 -1.19 -5.70 -7.31
CA VAL A 110 -2.04 -4.72 -8.00
C VAL A 110 -2.97 -5.40 -9.01
N LYS A 111 -2.44 -6.31 -9.84
CA LYS A 111 -3.25 -7.08 -10.80
C LYS A 111 -4.32 -7.95 -10.14
N ARG A 112 -3.98 -8.57 -9.01
CA ARG A 112 -4.94 -9.39 -8.27
C ARG A 112 -6.05 -8.54 -7.66
N LEU A 113 -5.73 -7.35 -7.16
CA LEU A 113 -6.73 -6.36 -6.73
C LEU A 113 -7.61 -5.87 -7.89
N ASP A 114 -7.04 -5.62 -9.07
CA ASP A 114 -7.83 -5.28 -10.27
C ASP A 114 -8.92 -6.33 -10.54
N ALA A 115 -8.56 -7.61 -10.46
CA ALA A 115 -9.51 -8.70 -10.63
C ALA A 115 -10.61 -8.71 -9.55
N VAL A 116 -10.24 -8.45 -8.30
CA VAL A 116 -11.16 -8.39 -7.14
C VAL A 116 -12.13 -7.22 -7.27
N PHE A 117 -11.64 -6.07 -7.73
CA PHE A 117 -12.42 -4.88 -8.00
C PHE A 117 -13.48 -5.10 -9.08
N ILE A 118 -13.14 -5.87 -10.12
CA ILE A 118 -14.09 -6.30 -11.17
C ILE A 118 -15.10 -7.31 -10.63
N ALA A 119 -14.67 -8.21 -9.73
CA ALA A 119 -15.52 -9.25 -9.17
C ALA A 119 -16.54 -8.72 -8.14
N LYS A 120 -16.24 -7.61 -7.45
CA LYS A 120 -17.17 -6.96 -6.51
C LYS A 120 -18.35 -6.33 -7.24
N ARG A 121 -19.53 -6.33 -6.59
CA ARG A 121 -20.76 -5.69 -7.08
C ARG A 121 -21.24 -4.63 -6.07
N PRO A 122 -21.33 -3.35 -6.46
CA PRO A 122 -20.96 -2.78 -7.76
C PRO A 122 -19.45 -2.86 -8.03
N ALA A 123 -19.07 -2.90 -9.32
CA ALA A 123 -17.67 -2.93 -9.72
C ALA A 123 -16.97 -1.67 -9.20
N ILE A 124 -15.88 -1.87 -8.47
CA ILE A 124 -15.09 -0.79 -7.88
C ILE A 124 -13.96 -0.45 -8.86
N THR A 125 -13.56 0.81 -8.96
CA THR A 125 -12.36 1.22 -9.71
C THR A 125 -11.40 1.92 -8.77
N TRP A 126 -10.11 1.97 -9.11
CA TRP A 126 -9.10 2.71 -8.34
C TRP A 126 -9.45 4.19 -8.14
N GLU A 127 -10.21 4.78 -9.05
CA GLU A 127 -10.63 6.17 -8.96
C GLU A 127 -11.77 6.39 -7.95
N ALA A 128 -12.63 5.38 -7.79
CA ALA A 128 -13.81 5.43 -6.93
C ALA A 128 -13.57 4.85 -5.53
N VAL A 129 -12.61 3.94 -5.38
CA VAL A 129 -12.36 3.21 -4.13
C VAL A 129 -11.98 4.14 -2.99
N THR A 130 -12.68 4.03 -1.87
CA THR A 130 -12.32 4.76 -0.64
C THR A 130 -11.12 4.11 0.05
N THR A 131 -10.42 4.89 0.88
CA THR A 131 -9.28 4.42 1.67
C THR A 131 -9.64 3.21 2.53
N VAL A 132 -10.85 3.24 3.13
CA VAL A 132 -11.36 2.16 3.99
C VAL A 132 -11.67 0.91 3.18
N GLU A 133 -12.35 1.06 2.03
CA GLU A 133 -12.65 -0.08 1.15
C GLU A 133 -11.38 -0.73 0.61
N LEU A 134 -10.38 0.06 0.22
CA LEU A 134 -9.09 -0.46 -0.25
C LEU A 134 -8.39 -1.29 0.84
N HIS A 135 -8.35 -0.78 2.07
CA HIS A 135 -7.81 -1.51 3.22
C HIS A 135 -8.57 -2.81 3.47
N THR A 136 -9.89 -2.77 3.40
CA THR A 136 -10.74 -3.96 3.57
C THR A 136 -10.44 -4.97 2.47
N CYS A 137 -10.39 -4.57 1.20
CA CYS A 137 -10.07 -5.48 0.09
C CYS A 137 -8.68 -6.11 0.24
N LEU A 138 -7.67 -5.32 0.61
CA LEU A 138 -6.32 -5.82 0.87
C LEU A 138 -6.29 -6.86 2.00
N LYS A 139 -7.05 -6.61 3.08
CA LYS A 139 -7.13 -7.52 4.23
C LYS A 139 -7.95 -8.77 3.93
N GLU A 140 -8.98 -8.68 3.11
CA GLU A 140 -9.81 -9.83 2.70
C GLU A 140 -9.01 -10.77 1.80
N GLU A 141 -8.26 -10.23 0.85
CA GLU A 141 -7.56 -11.02 -0.16
C GLU A 141 -6.20 -11.55 0.29
N PHE A 142 -5.41 -10.71 0.97
CA PHE A 142 -4.04 -11.02 1.39
C PHE A 142 -3.92 -11.19 2.90
N GLY A 143 -5.05 -11.16 3.62
CA GLY A 143 -5.09 -11.49 5.03
C GLY A 143 -4.70 -12.95 5.27
N PRO A 144 -4.19 -13.29 6.46
CA PRO A 144 -4.04 -14.68 6.83
C PRO A 144 -5.40 -15.36 6.70
N LYS A 145 -5.49 -16.35 5.81
CA LYS A 145 -6.62 -17.27 5.71
C LYS A 145 -6.52 -18.29 6.85
N GLU A 146 -6.39 -17.81 8.08
CA GLU A 146 -6.47 -18.68 9.23
C GLU A 146 -7.88 -19.26 9.25
N THR A 147 -7.99 -20.56 8.99
CA THR A 147 -9.17 -21.33 9.35
C THR A 147 -9.33 -21.14 10.85
N ASP A 148 -10.28 -20.31 11.25
CA ASP A 148 -10.52 -20.00 12.64
C ASP A 148 -10.65 -21.32 13.41
N VAL A 149 -9.74 -21.59 14.35
CA VAL A 149 -9.78 -22.80 15.16
C VAL A 149 -11.11 -22.87 15.91
N SER A 150 -11.74 -21.72 16.19
CA SER A 150 -13.11 -21.66 16.74
C SER A 150 -14.15 -22.19 15.75
N SER A 151 -14.02 -21.91 14.44
CA SER A 151 -14.86 -22.47 13.38
C SER A 151 -14.68 -23.99 13.26
N LEU A 152 -13.43 -24.48 13.31
CA LEU A 152 -13.12 -25.91 13.34
C LEU A 152 -13.68 -26.57 14.61
N LEU A 153 -13.48 -25.98 15.79
CA LEU A 153 -13.99 -26.48 17.06
C LEU A 153 -15.54 -26.47 17.12
N CYS A 154 -16.19 -25.50 16.47
CA CYS A 154 -17.64 -25.50 16.29
C CYS A 154 -18.13 -26.67 15.43
N GLN A 155 -17.36 -27.10 14.43
CA GLN A 155 -17.65 -28.33 13.68
C GLN A 155 -17.56 -29.58 14.57
N PHE A 156 -16.75 -29.55 15.63
CA PHE A 156 -16.64 -30.58 16.67
C PHE A 156 -17.50 -30.30 17.92
N GLY A 157 -18.52 -29.44 17.83
CA GLY A 157 -19.28 -28.97 18.98
C GLY A 157 -19.87 -30.09 19.89
N PRO A 158 -20.14 -29.78 21.17
CA PRO A 158 -20.43 -30.76 22.24
C PRO A 158 -21.68 -31.61 22.03
N ASN A 159 -22.51 -31.28 21.05
CA ASN A 159 -23.74 -32.02 20.72
C ASN A 159 -23.53 -33.10 19.63
N ARG A 160 -22.40 -33.12 18.91
CA ARG A 160 -22.12 -34.20 17.92
C ARG A 160 -21.64 -35.50 18.55
N MET A 161 -21.15 -35.48 19.78
CA MET A 161 -20.76 -36.68 20.53
C MET A 161 -21.90 -37.28 21.37
N LYS A 162 -23.10 -36.68 21.32
CA LYS A 162 -24.27 -37.23 22.02
C LYS A 162 -25.05 -38.11 21.06
N LYS A 163 -24.99 -39.41 21.30
CA LYS A 163 -25.89 -40.39 20.68
C LYS A 163 -27.33 -39.99 21.01
N THR A 164 -28.15 -39.68 20.00
CA THR A 164 -29.60 -39.54 20.20
C THR A 164 -30.16 -40.91 20.59
N PRO A 165 -31.13 -40.98 21.53
CA PRO A 165 -31.61 -42.26 22.07
C PRO A 165 -32.20 -43.21 21.00
N GLU A 166 -32.56 -42.67 19.84
CA GLU A 166 -33.17 -43.38 18.71
C GLU A 166 -32.17 -44.04 17.75
N VAL A 167 -30.88 -43.69 17.81
CA VAL A 167 -29.88 -44.17 16.84
C VAL A 167 -29.10 -45.35 17.40
N SER A 168 -28.85 -46.39 16.61
CA SER A 168 -28.03 -47.53 17.05
C SER A 168 -26.56 -47.11 17.21
N VAL A 169 -25.80 -47.79 18.07
CA VAL A 169 -24.38 -47.46 18.29
C VAL A 169 -23.59 -47.57 16.98
N ASN A 170 -23.92 -48.55 16.13
CA ASN A 170 -23.22 -48.79 14.87
C ASN A 170 -23.49 -47.70 13.83
N ASP A 171 -24.74 -47.21 13.76
CA ASP A 171 -25.11 -46.13 12.85
C ASP A 171 -24.50 -44.79 13.28
N PHE A 172 -24.42 -44.55 14.60
CA PHE A 172 -23.76 -43.38 15.15
C PHE A 172 -22.26 -43.35 14.82
N PHE A 173 -21.55 -44.48 14.98
CA PHE A 173 -20.14 -44.57 14.60
C PHE A 173 -19.92 -44.44 13.08
N SER A 174 -20.82 -45.00 12.27
CA SER A 174 -20.75 -44.87 10.80
C SER A 174 -20.97 -43.42 10.35
N GLN A 175 -21.89 -42.69 11.00
CA GLN A 175 -22.11 -41.26 10.75
C GLN A 175 -20.91 -40.39 11.16
N LEU A 176 -20.28 -40.70 12.28
CA LEU A 176 -19.05 -40.02 12.73
C LEU A 176 -17.88 -40.30 11.79
N ALA A 177 -17.68 -41.55 11.37
CA ALA A 177 -16.64 -41.93 10.42
C ALA A 177 -16.83 -41.22 9.06
N GLY A 178 -18.07 -41.16 8.57
CA GLY A 178 -18.39 -40.43 7.34
C GLY A 178 -18.24 -38.91 7.46
N ALA A 179 -18.45 -38.34 8.65
CA ALA A 179 -18.15 -36.93 8.91
C ALA A 179 -16.65 -36.64 8.94
N ALA A 180 -15.85 -37.52 9.57
CA ALA A 180 -14.40 -37.42 9.61
C ALA A 180 -13.75 -37.54 8.22
N ALA A 181 -14.25 -38.45 7.37
CA ALA A 181 -13.76 -38.60 6.00
C ALA A 181 -14.00 -37.34 5.14
N ARG A 182 -15.17 -36.70 5.27
CA ARG A 182 -15.47 -35.44 4.56
C ARG A 182 -14.62 -34.27 5.02
N LEU A 183 -14.25 -34.23 6.30
CA LEU A 183 -13.34 -33.23 6.83
C LEU A 183 -11.90 -33.46 6.35
N TYR A 184 -11.47 -34.73 6.28
CA TYR A 184 -10.16 -35.07 5.70
C TYR A 184 -10.06 -34.66 4.22
N GLU A 185 -11.10 -34.94 3.42
CA GLU A 185 -11.16 -34.50 2.02
C GLU A 185 -11.20 -32.97 1.88
N SER A 186 -11.89 -32.26 2.78
CA SER A 186 -11.94 -30.80 2.78
C SER A 186 -10.58 -30.19 3.15
N CYS A 187 -9.84 -30.78 4.09
CA CYS A 187 -8.50 -30.31 4.46
C CYS A 187 -7.47 -30.59 3.37
N HIS A 188 -7.56 -31.74 2.69
CA HIS A 188 -6.62 -32.10 1.63
C HIS A 188 -6.81 -31.26 0.37
N ARG A 189 -8.03 -30.76 0.12
CA ARG A 189 -8.33 -29.88 -1.01
C ARG A 189 -7.92 -28.41 -0.77
N CYS A 190 -7.63 -28.02 0.47
CA CYS A 190 -7.14 -26.68 0.81
C CYS A 190 -5.60 -26.55 0.76
N GLY A 191 -4.87 -27.61 0.39
CA GLY A 191 -3.40 -27.64 0.34
C GLY A 191 -2.78 -27.75 -1.06
N GLU A 192 -3.58 -27.67 -2.14
CA GLU A 192 -3.10 -27.83 -3.53
C GLU A 192 -3.29 -26.60 -4.43
N ASP A 193 -3.65 -25.43 -3.90
CA ASP A 193 -3.69 -24.15 -4.66
C ASP A 193 -2.83 -23.05 -4.03
#